data_AF-E8LBU0-F1
#
_entry.id   AF-E8LBU0-F1
#
_cell.length_a   1.000
_cell.length_b   1.000
_cell.length_c   1.000
_cell.angle_alpha   90.00
_cell.angle_beta   90.00
_cell.angle_gamma   90.00
#
_symmetry.space_group_name_H-M   'P 1'
#
loop_
_entity.id
_entity.type
_entity.pdbx_description
1 polymer ?
#
loop_
_entity_poly.entity_id
_entity_poly.type
_entity_poly.pdbx_seq_one_letter_code
_entity_poly.pdbx_strand_id
1 'polypeptide(L)'
;MNYRNLLAGLAAGLLFYVQTGAELALAAVPKDAPKDIKYILGFYYGNGENILIRENNGRLELLYRTALGDKSFAAANLYPLSKVHFDSYTLQESGPMSNTEAGVRFERDPDGYGISCRVGGNTYSRYFLGTTTGERAKSFRLAERSAEDWAKLRAEAAKAAVPAALAAGEQAQLVDAATVAGVKVNSVYAGSDNLFGAPLYTTSKLFVSKEAAAALGKVQKRLAPYGYGLVLWDAYRPWSVSKLANLALSDDKKDMLEDPETKGSTHNTGNAVDVGLYSLESGEELDMGCGFDEPSLRQYASYAGGTSRERYLRSLLREEMELQGFKGIEMEWWHFEFGDCFKFAHLNVSNQ
;
A
#
# COMPACT_ATOMS: atom_id res chain seq x y z
N MET A 1 20.83 51.97 1.21
CA MET A 1 20.63 50.62 1.79
C MET A 1 21.18 49.59 0.81
N ASN A 2 22.10 48.72 1.24
CA ASN A 2 22.89 47.88 0.35
C ASN A 2 22.18 46.51 0.14
N TYR A 3 21.37 46.41 -0.92
CA TYR A 3 20.47 45.28 -1.19
C TYR A 3 21.16 43.93 -1.41
N ARG A 4 22.48 43.90 -1.69
CA ARG A 4 23.26 42.65 -1.86
C ARG A 4 23.38 41.84 -0.58
N ASN A 5 23.46 42.48 0.59
CA ASN A 5 23.61 41.77 1.86
C ASN A 5 22.28 41.19 2.36
N LEU A 6 21.14 41.79 1.97
CA LEU A 6 19.81 41.30 2.30
C LEU A 6 19.45 40.04 1.49
N LEU A 7 19.81 40.02 0.20
CA LEU A 7 19.60 38.86 -0.68
C LEU A 7 20.51 37.68 -0.33
N ALA A 8 21.76 37.94 0.07
CA ALA A 8 22.66 36.89 0.55
C ALA A 8 22.19 36.28 1.87
N GLY A 9 21.64 37.08 2.78
CA GLY A 9 21.05 36.60 4.04
C GLY A 9 19.78 35.78 3.84
N LEU A 10 18.91 36.15 2.89
CA LEU A 10 17.72 35.37 2.52
C LEU A 10 18.07 34.05 1.83
N ALA A 11 19.05 34.06 0.92
CA ALA A 11 19.52 32.84 0.27
C ALA A 11 20.22 31.88 1.24
N ALA A 12 21.06 32.41 2.14
CA ALA A 12 21.69 31.62 3.20
C ALA A 12 20.66 31.09 4.20
N GLY A 13 19.66 31.89 4.60
CA GLY A 13 18.57 31.46 5.47
C GLY A 13 17.73 30.34 4.86
N LEU A 14 17.39 30.41 3.57
CA LEU A 14 16.71 29.32 2.86
C LEU A 14 17.58 28.06 2.73
N LEU A 15 18.88 28.21 2.42
CA LEU A 15 19.81 27.08 2.34
C LEU A 15 19.99 26.38 3.70
N PHE A 16 20.12 27.14 4.78
CA PHE A 16 20.19 26.59 6.14
C PHE A 16 18.87 25.91 6.55
N TYR A 17 17.70 26.46 6.19
CA TYR A 17 16.40 25.82 6.49
C TYR A 17 16.18 24.52 5.69
N VAL A 18 16.67 24.47 4.45
CA VAL A 18 16.58 23.27 3.59
C VAL A 18 17.54 22.19 4.06
N GLN A 19 18.77 22.55 4.47
CA GLN A 19 19.74 21.59 5.02
C GLN A 19 19.31 21.05 6.39
N THR A 20 18.88 21.91 7.32
CA THR A 20 18.41 21.44 8.64
C THR A 20 17.09 20.69 8.54
N GLY A 21 16.20 21.07 7.62
CA GLY A 21 14.97 20.33 7.32
C GLY A 21 15.22 18.94 6.76
N ALA A 22 16.20 18.77 5.86
CA ALA A 22 16.59 17.47 5.34
C ALA A 22 17.31 16.60 6.39
N GLU A 23 18.18 17.18 7.21
CA GLU A 23 18.85 16.46 8.31
C GLU A 23 17.86 16.05 9.43
N LEU A 24 16.89 16.89 9.77
CA LEU A 24 15.80 16.57 10.70
C LEU A 24 14.84 15.51 10.13
N ALA A 25 14.56 15.57 8.83
CA ALA A 25 13.76 14.57 8.12
C ALA A 25 14.41 13.18 8.11
N LEU A 26 15.74 13.11 7.91
CA LEU A 26 16.51 11.85 8.00
C LEU A 26 16.65 11.34 9.44
N ALA A 27 16.68 12.22 10.45
CA ALA A 27 16.80 11.83 11.86
C ALA A 27 15.55 11.13 12.42
N ALA A 28 14.43 11.12 11.69
CA ALA A 28 13.13 10.60 12.14
C ALA A 28 12.68 9.27 11.49
N VAL A 29 13.43 8.72 10.52
CA VAL A 29 13.06 7.46 9.85
C VAL A 29 13.28 6.28 10.81
N PRO A 30 12.25 5.47 11.13
CA PRO A 30 12.44 4.28 11.96
C PRO A 30 13.43 3.31 11.31
N LYS A 31 14.32 2.76 12.14
CA LYS A 31 15.24 1.70 11.70
C LYS A 31 14.45 0.50 11.22
N ASP A 32 15.03 -0.23 10.26
CA ASP A 32 14.43 -1.49 9.84
C ASP A 32 14.42 -2.49 10.99
N ALA A 33 13.35 -3.26 11.12
CA ALA A 33 13.26 -4.29 12.14
C ALA A 33 14.21 -5.46 11.80
N PRO A 34 14.89 -6.05 12.80
CA PRO A 34 15.70 -7.25 12.60
C PRO A 34 14.91 -8.39 11.96
N LYS A 35 15.59 -9.22 11.15
CA LYS A 35 14.96 -10.33 10.41
C LYS A 35 14.25 -11.33 11.34
N ASP A 36 14.87 -11.67 12.47
CA ASP A 36 14.27 -12.56 13.47
C ASP A 36 12.94 -12.01 14.01
N ILE A 37 12.86 -10.69 14.22
CA ILE A 37 11.63 -10.01 14.63
C ILE A 37 10.59 -10.03 13.51
N LYS A 38 10.94 -9.65 12.27
CA LYS A 38 10.00 -9.67 11.12
C LYS A 38 9.34 -11.04 10.94
N TYR A 39 10.07 -12.11 11.22
CA TYR A 39 9.60 -13.48 11.05
C TYR A 39 8.62 -13.97 12.13
N ILE A 40 8.28 -13.15 13.14
CA ILE A 40 7.22 -13.44 14.13
C ILE A 40 6.11 -12.37 14.16
N LEU A 41 6.15 -11.39 13.25
CA LEU A 41 5.08 -10.40 13.12
C LEU A 41 3.91 -10.96 12.33
N GLY A 42 2.72 -10.38 12.47
CA GLY A 42 1.58 -10.71 11.64
C GLY A 42 0.40 -11.23 12.44
N PHE A 43 -0.54 -11.85 11.72
CA PHE A 43 -1.85 -12.21 12.22
C PHE A 43 -1.85 -13.62 12.83
N TYR A 44 -2.41 -13.75 14.03
CA TYR A 44 -2.53 -15.02 14.75
C TYR A 44 -3.96 -15.23 15.21
N TYR A 45 -4.43 -16.47 15.15
CA TYR A 45 -5.81 -16.85 15.48
C TYR A 45 -5.84 -18.11 16.33
N GLY A 46 -6.82 -18.20 17.23
CA GLY A 46 -6.96 -19.36 18.11
C GLY A 46 -7.88 -19.04 19.28
N ASN A 47 -8.46 -20.07 19.89
CA ASN A 47 -9.35 -19.93 21.05
C ASN A 47 -10.58 -19.03 20.77
N GLY A 48 -11.04 -18.98 19.51
CA GLY A 48 -12.12 -18.09 19.08
C GLY A 48 -11.71 -16.62 18.87
N GLU A 49 -10.46 -16.28 19.15
CA GLU A 49 -9.95 -14.92 19.18
C GLU A 49 -8.89 -14.67 18.10
N ASN A 50 -8.65 -13.40 17.81
CA ASN A 50 -7.64 -12.96 16.86
C ASN A 50 -6.71 -11.92 17.50
N ILE A 51 -5.41 -12.14 17.39
CA ILE A 51 -4.38 -11.21 17.83
C ILE A 51 -3.47 -10.85 16.66
N LEU A 52 -2.87 -9.68 16.75
CA LEU A 52 -1.87 -9.23 15.80
C LEU A 52 -0.59 -8.91 16.56
N ILE A 53 0.54 -9.38 16.05
CA ILE A 53 1.86 -9.06 16.61
C ILE A 53 2.54 -8.08 15.68
N ARG A 54 2.98 -6.94 16.22
CA ARG A 54 3.68 -5.91 15.46
C ARG A 54 4.97 -5.49 16.14
N GLU A 55 5.86 -4.90 15.36
CA GLU A 55 7.03 -4.20 15.87
C GLU A 55 6.74 -2.70 15.92
N ASN A 56 7.14 -2.06 17.03
CA ASN A 56 6.99 -0.64 17.29
C ASN A 56 8.25 -0.08 17.98
N ASN A 57 9.10 0.59 17.21
CA ASN A 57 10.32 1.29 17.65
C ASN A 57 11.27 0.40 18.48
N GLY A 58 11.50 -0.81 17.99
CA GLY A 58 12.37 -1.83 18.57
C GLY A 58 11.69 -2.72 19.62
N ARG A 59 10.40 -2.52 19.91
CA ARG A 59 9.62 -3.32 20.87
C ARG A 59 8.52 -4.08 20.15
N LEU A 60 8.14 -5.25 20.67
CA LEU A 60 6.96 -5.95 20.18
C LEU A 60 5.72 -5.46 20.91
N GLU A 61 4.60 -5.47 20.22
CA GLU A 61 3.28 -5.21 20.77
C GLU A 61 2.31 -6.30 20.32
N LEU A 62 1.48 -6.76 21.26
CA LEU A 62 0.31 -7.58 20.96
C LEU A 62 -0.90 -6.66 20.83
N LEU A 63 -1.61 -6.80 19.73
CA LEU A 63 -2.81 -6.05 19.40
C LEU A 63 -4.00 -7.00 19.51
N TYR A 64 -4.96 -6.63 20.35
CA TYR A 64 -6.20 -7.36 20.52
C TYR A 64 -7.38 -6.50 20.09
N ARG A 65 -8.10 -6.97 19.06
CA ARG A 65 -9.31 -6.28 18.60
C ARG A 65 -10.52 -6.73 19.40
N THR A 66 -11.29 -5.78 19.92
CA THR A 66 -12.53 -6.05 20.67
C THR A 66 -13.77 -5.98 19.78
N ALA A 67 -13.71 -5.26 18.66
CA ALA A 67 -14.81 -5.07 17.74
C ALA A 67 -14.57 -5.81 16.43
N LEU A 68 -15.52 -6.65 16.00
CA LEU A 68 -15.45 -7.37 14.71
C LEU A 68 -15.44 -6.41 13.50
N GLY A 69 -15.97 -5.21 13.65
CA GLY A 69 -15.95 -4.16 12.62
C GLY A 69 -14.57 -3.53 12.39
N ASP A 70 -13.62 -3.70 13.32
CA ASP A 70 -12.24 -3.25 13.14
C ASP A 70 -11.48 -4.23 12.25
N LYS A 71 -11.49 -3.94 10.96
CA LYS A 71 -10.84 -4.77 9.93
C LYS A 71 -9.33 -4.55 9.85
N SER A 72 -8.81 -3.45 10.38
CA SER A 72 -7.41 -3.02 10.23
C SER A 72 -6.61 -3.06 11.52
N PHE A 73 -7.23 -3.43 12.66
CA PHE A 73 -6.66 -3.35 14.01
C PHE A 73 -6.33 -1.91 14.45
N ALA A 74 -6.87 -0.90 13.77
CA ALA A 74 -6.59 0.50 14.07
C ALA A 74 -7.12 0.93 15.44
N ALA A 75 -8.19 0.28 15.92
CA ALA A 75 -8.80 0.53 17.22
C ALA A 75 -8.50 -0.59 18.25
N ALA A 76 -7.51 -1.43 17.98
CA ALA A 76 -7.13 -2.52 18.86
C ALA A 76 -6.51 -2.03 20.17
N ASN A 77 -6.74 -2.76 21.26
CA ASN A 77 -6.01 -2.59 22.50
C ASN A 77 -4.55 -2.98 22.28
N LEU A 78 -3.63 -2.14 22.75
CA LEU A 78 -2.19 -2.31 22.57
C LEU A 78 -1.56 -2.81 23.87
N TYR A 79 -0.84 -3.92 23.78
CA TYR A 79 -0.12 -4.51 24.90
C TYR A 79 1.39 -4.61 24.58
N PRO A 80 2.22 -3.69 25.10
CA PRO A 80 3.67 -3.77 24.93
C PRO A 80 4.24 -5.05 25.53
N LEU A 81 5.17 -5.67 24.80
CA LEU A 81 5.84 -6.89 25.20
C LEU A 81 7.28 -6.58 25.63
N SER A 82 7.65 -7.04 26.82
CA SER A 82 9.02 -6.92 27.35
C SER A 82 9.81 -8.17 26.99
N LYS A 83 10.96 -8.01 26.31
CA LYS A 83 11.81 -9.13 25.90
C LYS A 83 12.47 -9.77 27.10
N VAL A 84 12.34 -11.09 27.25
CA VAL A 84 13.03 -11.90 28.26
C VAL A 84 14.25 -12.57 27.64
N HIS A 85 14.06 -13.34 26.57
CA HIS A 85 15.11 -13.95 25.76
C HIS A 85 14.60 -14.21 24.33
N PHE A 86 15.35 -14.94 23.51
CA PHE A 86 14.91 -15.28 22.14
C PHE A 86 13.52 -15.92 22.15
N ASP A 87 12.60 -15.36 21.36
CA ASP A 87 11.19 -15.75 21.23
C ASP A 87 10.37 -15.82 22.53
N SER A 88 10.85 -15.24 23.63
CA SER A 88 10.15 -15.19 24.91
C SER A 88 10.04 -13.76 25.41
N TYR A 89 8.82 -13.38 25.74
CA TYR A 89 8.44 -12.05 26.18
C TYR A 89 7.47 -12.14 27.36
N THR A 90 7.26 -11.02 28.03
CA THR A 90 6.20 -10.85 29.02
C THR A 90 5.25 -9.74 28.59
N LEU A 91 3.96 -10.01 28.73
CA LEU A 91 2.89 -9.05 28.59
C LEU A 91 2.51 -8.59 29.99
N GLN A 92 2.53 -7.29 30.23
CA GLN A 92 2.10 -6.70 31.49
C GLN A 92 0.83 -5.89 31.27
N GLU A 93 -0.22 -6.24 32.00
CA GLU A 93 -1.46 -5.46 32.07
C GLU A 93 -1.53 -4.78 33.44
N SER A 94 -1.37 -3.46 33.44
CA SER A 94 -1.45 -2.63 34.64
C SER A 94 -2.85 -2.05 34.80
N GLY A 95 -3.56 -2.51 35.83
CA GLY A 95 -4.80 -1.91 36.31
C GLY A 95 -4.55 -1.00 37.51
N PRO A 96 -5.53 -0.16 37.90
CA PRO A 96 -5.40 0.75 39.04
C PRO A 96 -5.16 0.06 40.39
N MET A 97 -5.45 -1.26 40.48
CA MET A 97 -5.37 -2.04 41.72
C MET A 97 -4.55 -3.34 41.60
N SER A 98 -4.13 -3.74 40.39
CA SER A 98 -3.40 -4.98 40.15
C SER A 98 -2.48 -4.88 38.93
N ASN A 99 -1.39 -5.63 38.96
CA ASN A 99 -0.58 -5.93 37.78
C ASN A 99 -0.72 -7.41 37.47
N THR A 100 -1.18 -7.74 36.28
CA THR A 100 -1.19 -9.12 35.78
C THR A 100 -0.05 -9.27 34.78
N GLU A 101 0.77 -10.30 34.95
CA GLU A 101 1.83 -10.65 34.02
C GLU A 101 1.48 -11.98 33.35
N ALA A 102 1.62 -12.03 32.02
CA ALA A 102 1.46 -13.22 31.23
C ALA A 102 2.71 -13.48 30.38
N GLY A 103 3.19 -14.72 30.38
CA GLY A 103 4.23 -15.14 29.45
C GLY A 103 3.73 -15.15 28.01
N VAL A 104 4.53 -14.61 27.10
CA VAL A 104 4.32 -14.65 25.65
C VAL A 104 5.47 -15.39 25.01
N ARG A 105 5.19 -16.48 24.29
CA ARG A 105 6.24 -17.30 23.64
C ARG A 105 5.89 -17.60 22.20
N PHE A 106 6.87 -17.47 21.31
CA PHE A 106 6.74 -17.82 19.91
C PHE A 106 7.38 -19.18 19.64
N GLU A 107 6.73 -19.99 18.83
CA GLU A 107 7.32 -21.20 18.26
C GLU A 107 7.59 -20.96 16.78
N ARG A 108 8.74 -21.44 16.30
CA ARG A 108 9.13 -21.35 14.90
C ARG A 108 9.18 -22.72 14.26
N ASP A 109 8.97 -22.75 12.95
CA ASP A 109 9.30 -23.91 12.12
C ASP A 109 10.80 -23.96 11.76
N PRO A 110 11.29 -25.03 11.09
CA PRO A 110 12.70 -25.17 10.73
C PRO A 110 13.25 -24.08 9.80
N ASP A 111 12.40 -23.38 9.05
CA ASP A 111 12.79 -22.28 8.17
C ASP A 111 12.87 -20.95 8.95
N GLY A 112 12.55 -20.97 10.25
CA GLY A 112 12.63 -19.83 11.16
C GLY A 112 11.38 -18.94 11.16
N TYR A 113 10.30 -19.32 10.50
CA TYR A 113 9.04 -18.55 10.58
C TYR A 113 8.34 -18.88 11.89
N GLY A 114 7.90 -17.85 12.61
CA GLY A 114 6.95 -18.02 13.71
C GLY A 114 5.68 -18.67 13.18
N ILE A 115 5.24 -19.75 13.80
CA ILE A 115 4.04 -20.51 13.42
C ILE A 115 2.97 -20.52 14.51
N SER A 116 3.37 -20.27 15.76
CA SER A 116 2.43 -20.13 16.88
C SER A 116 2.91 -19.07 17.87
N CYS A 117 1.96 -18.50 18.60
CA CYS A 117 2.19 -17.60 19.72
C CYS A 117 1.36 -18.09 20.91
N ARG A 118 2.01 -18.33 22.05
CA ARG A 118 1.36 -18.72 23.30
C ARG A 118 1.31 -17.53 24.24
N VAL A 119 0.13 -17.19 24.74
CA VAL A 119 -0.12 -16.06 25.65
C VAL A 119 -0.93 -16.56 26.84
N GLY A 120 -0.39 -16.48 28.06
CA GLY A 120 -1.14 -16.80 29.29
C GLY A 120 -1.78 -18.21 29.31
N GLY A 121 -1.17 -19.18 28.64
CA GLY A 121 -1.67 -20.55 28.50
C GLY A 121 -2.46 -20.84 27.23
N ASN A 122 -2.99 -19.81 26.56
CA ASN A 122 -3.69 -19.93 25.27
C ASN A 122 -2.69 -20.00 24.12
N THR A 123 -3.01 -20.75 23.07
CA THR A 123 -2.16 -20.90 21.87
C THR A 123 -2.88 -20.36 20.65
N TYR A 124 -2.19 -19.54 19.86
CA TYR A 124 -2.67 -18.93 18.63
C TYR A 124 -1.77 -19.36 17.47
N SER A 125 -2.36 -19.89 16.41
CA SER A 125 -1.66 -20.26 15.18
C SER A 125 -1.47 -19.03 14.31
N ARG A 126 -0.30 -18.89 13.68
CA ARG A 126 -0.07 -17.82 12.71
C ARG A 126 -0.82 -18.09 11.42
N TYR A 127 -1.41 -17.05 10.86
CA TYR A 127 -1.95 -17.04 9.51
C TYR A 127 -1.02 -16.22 8.61
N PHE A 128 -0.41 -16.87 7.64
CA PHE A 128 0.50 -16.22 6.71
C PHE A 128 -0.27 -15.49 5.59
N LEU A 129 0.19 -14.29 5.26
CA LEU A 129 -0.42 -13.38 4.30
C LEU A 129 0.61 -12.90 3.26
N GLY A 130 0.21 -12.85 1.99
CA GLY A 130 0.95 -12.18 0.92
C GLY A 130 2.40 -12.63 0.72
N THR A 131 3.26 -11.68 0.34
CA THR A 131 4.62 -11.95 -0.19
C THR A 131 5.74 -11.12 0.47
N THR A 132 5.40 -10.31 1.46
CA THR A 132 6.35 -9.40 2.12
C THR A 132 7.33 -10.13 3.04
N THR A 133 8.38 -9.43 3.46
CA THR A 133 9.40 -10.01 4.34
C THR A 133 8.79 -10.51 5.64
N GLY A 134 9.15 -11.74 6.04
CA GLY A 134 8.63 -12.36 7.26
C GLY A 134 7.37 -13.20 7.04
N GLU A 135 6.77 -13.15 5.86
CA GLU A 135 5.64 -13.99 5.46
C GLU A 135 6.09 -15.21 4.65
N ARG A 136 5.32 -16.30 4.71
CA ARG A 136 5.49 -17.43 3.78
C ARG A 136 4.82 -17.03 2.48
N ALA A 137 5.64 -16.82 1.44
CA ALA A 137 5.18 -16.35 0.14
C ALA A 137 3.94 -17.11 -0.34
N LYS A 138 2.80 -16.44 -0.29
CA LYS A 138 1.50 -16.96 -0.69
C LYS A 138 0.77 -15.87 -1.45
N SER A 139 1.21 -15.63 -2.68
CA SER A 139 0.56 -14.70 -3.59
C SER A 139 -0.91 -15.07 -3.74
N PHE A 140 -1.80 -14.10 -3.57
CA PHE A 140 -3.18 -14.30 -3.94
C PHE A 140 -3.28 -14.33 -5.48
N ARG A 141 -3.87 -15.41 -6.00
CA ARG A 141 -4.12 -15.61 -7.42
C ARG A 141 -5.53 -16.17 -7.57
N LEU A 142 -6.27 -15.66 -8.55
CA LEU A 142 -7.53 -16.26 -8.99
C LEU A 142 -7.27 -17.62 -9.64
N ALA A 143 -8.33 -18.39 -9.81
CA ALA A 143 -8.25 -19.65 -10.55
C ALA A 143 -7.71 -19.41 -11.96
N GLU A 144 -6.78 -20.25 -12.39
CA GLU A 144 -6.21 -20.18 -13.75
C GLU A 144 -7.30 -20.36 -14.81
N ARG A 145 -7.13 -19.66 -15.93
CA ARG A 145 -8.03 -19.68 -17.09
C ARG A 145 -7.26 -20.08 -18.34
N SER A 146 -7.93 -20.80 -19.25
CA SER A 146 -7.37 -21.16 -20.55
C SER A 146 -7.09 -19.93 -21.42
N ALA A 147 -6.21 -20.08 -22.40
CA ALA A 147 -5.94 -19.02 -23.38
C ALA A 147 -7.20 -18.69 -24.20
N GLU A 148 -7.99 -19.70 -24.55
CA GLU A 148 -9.26 -19.56 -25.27
C GLU A 148 -10.28 -18.75 -24.46
N ASP A 149 -10.38 -19.00 -23.16
CA ASP A 149 -11.30 -18.24 -22.31
C ASP A 149 -10.83 -16.80 -22.14
N TRP A 150 -9.53 -16.56 -21.96
CA TRP A 150 -8.99 -15.19 -21.98
C TRP A 150 -9.29 -14.45 -23.29
N ALA A 151 -9.19 -15.14 -24.44
CA ALA A 151 -9.52 -14.55 -25.74
C ALA A 151 -11.01 -14.17 -25.82
N LYS A 152 -11.92 -15.02 -25.31
CA LYS A 152 -13.36 -14.71 -25.25
C LYS A 152 -13.64 -13.49 -24.37
N LEU A 153 -13.09 -13.45 -23.15
CA LEU A 153 -13.31 -12.34 -22.22
C LEU A 153 -12.79 -11.01 -22.79
N ARG A 154 -11.63 -11.01 -23.46
CA ARG A 154 -11.11 -9.82 -24.14
C ARG A 154 -12.01 -9.37 -25.28
N ALA A 155 -12.50 -10.31 -26.09
CA ALA A 155 -13.41 -9.99 -27.18
C ALA A 155 -14.75 -9.43 -26.68
N GLU A 156 -15.25 -9.93 -25.55
CA GLU A 156 -16.45 -9.40 -24.89
C GLU A 156 -16.21 -7.99 -24.36
N ALA A 157 -15.14 -7.78 -23.60
CA ALA A 157 -14.79 -6.48 -23.04
C ALA A 157 -14.52 -5.41 -24.12
N ALA A 158 -13.89 -5.79 -25.23
CA ALA A 158 -13.62 -4.90 -26.35
C ALA A 158 -14.89 -4.47 -27.12
N LYS A 159 -15.95 -5.28 -27.10
CA LYS A 159 -17.25 -4.97 -27.73
C LYS A 159 -18.16 -4.14 -26.82
N ALA A 160 -17.92 -4.17 -25.51
CA ALA A 160 -18.75 -3.46 -24.55
C ALA A 160 -18.57 -1.93 -24.70
N ALA A 161 -19.68 -1.20 -24.60
CA ALA A 161 -19.69 0.25 -24.67
C ALA A 161 -19.65 0.84 -23.26
N VAL A 162 -18.92 1.95 -23.08
CA VAL A 162 -18.95 2.71 -21.83
C VAL A 162 -20.38 3.21 -21.60
N PRO A 163 -20.98 2.98 -20.42
CA PRO A 163 -22.29 3.53 -20.09
C PRO A 163 -22.32 5.05 -20.26
N ALA A 164 -23.37 5.57 -20.91
CA ALA A 164 -23.46 7.00 -21.24
C ALA A 164 -23.33 7.92 -20.02
N ALA A 165 -23.82 7.47 -18.85
CA ALA A 165 -23.68 8.20 -17.59
C ALA A 165 -22.21 8.33 -17.13
N LEU A 166 -21.39 7.29 -17.35
CA LEU A 166 -19.97 7.28 -16.99
C LEU A 166 -19.11 8.05 -18.00
N ALA A 167 -19.56 8.15 -19.25
CA ALA A 167 -18.89 8.90 -20.31
C ALA A 167 -19.12 10.43 -20.22
N ALA A 168 -19.96 10.90 -19.29
CA ALA A 168 -20.23 12.31 -19.08
C ALA A 168 -19.12 12.96 -18.22
N GLY A 169 -18.85 14.26 -18.47
CA GLY A 169 -17.87 15.04 -17.71
C GLY A 169 -16.69 15.53 -18.56
N GLU A 170 -15.70 16.10 -17.89
CA GLU A 170 -14.46 16.58 -18.51
C GLU A 170 -13.59 15.39 -18.93
N GLN A 171 -12.97 15.46 -20.11
CA GLN A 171 -12.02 14.44 -20.54
C GLN A 171 -10.60 14.89 -20.18
N ALA A 172 -9.91 14.10 -19.35
CA ALA A 172 -8.53 14.38 -18.99
C ALA A 172 -7.61 14.27 -20.22
N GLN A 173 -6.66 15.21 -20.33
CA GLN A 173 -5.56 15.06 -21.27
C GLN A 173 -4.54 14.08 -20.69
N LEU A 174 -4.46 12.88 -21.27
CA LEU A 174 -3.54 11.85 -20.82
C LEU A 174 -2.10 12.11 -21.32
N VAL A 175 -1.13 11.87 -20.45
CA VAL A 175 0.30 11.93 -20.72
C VAL A 175 0.99 10.67 -20.19
N ASP A 176 2.09 10.28 -20.83
CA ASP A 176 2.89 9.13 -20.40
C ASP A 176 3.54 9.42 -19.04
N ALA A 177 3.24 8.58 -18.04
CA ALA A 177 3.72 8.76 -16.67
C ALA A 177 5.26 8.68 -16.56
N ALA A 178 5.93 7.97 -17.48
CA ALA A 178 7.38 7.90 -17.52
C ALA A 178 8.05 9.23 -17.88
N THR A 179 7.28 10.22 -18.35
CA THR A 179 7.79 11.58 -18.60
C THR A 179 7.97 12.40 -17.32
N VAL A 180 7.41 11.96 -16.19
CA VAL A 180 7.57 12.61 -14.90
C VAL A 180 8.94 12.23 -14.32
N ALA A 181 9.87 13.20 -14.29
CA ALA A 181 11.25 12.95 -13.86
C ALA A 181 11.33 12.34 -12.45
N GLY A 182 12.03 11.22 -12.32
CA GLY A 182 12.26 10.50 -11.07
C GLY A 182 11.18 9.48 -10.71
N VAL A 183 10.03 9.48 -11.40
CA VAL A 183 8.99 8.47 -11.23
C VAL A 183 9.36 7.20 -12.01
N LYS A 184 9.20 6.03 -11.37
CA LYS A 184 9.32 4.72 -12.02
C LYS A 184 7.96 4.18 -12.43
N VAL A 185 7.94 3.44 -13.53
CA VAL A 185 6.77 2.69 -14.00
C VAL A 185 7.09 1.20 -13.90
N ASN A 186 6.29 0.48 -13.12
CA ASN A 186 6.28 -0.97 -13.05
C ASN A 186 4.82 -1.43 -13.30
N SER A 187 4.40 -1.43 -14.57
CA SER A 187 3.01 -1.72 -14.93
C SER A 187 2.65 -3.18 -14.64
N VAL A 188 2.02 -3.41 -13.48
CA VAL A 188 1.74 -4.75 -12.96
C VAL A 188 0.79 -5.52 -13.89
N TYR A 189 -0.24 -4.84 -14.39
CA TYR A 189 -1.20 -5.45 -15.30
C TYR A 189 -0.70 -5.61 -16.73
N ALA A 190 0.49 -5.13 -17.08
CA ALA A 190 1.15 -5.48 -18.34
C ALA A 190 1.85 -6.85 -18.29
N GLY A 191 2.15 -7.35 -17.09
CA GLY A 191 2.72 -8.66 -16.84
C GLY A 191 1.69 -9.69 -16.39
N SER A 192 2.12 -10.92 -16.17
CA SER A 192 1.28 -12.01 -15.61
C SER A 192 1.42 -12.15 -14.09
N ASP A 193 2.35 -11.42 -13.46
CA ASP A 193 2.60 -11.49 -12.01
C ASP A 193 1.60 -10.61 -11.22
N ASN A 194 0.32 -10.84 -11.45
CA ASN A 194 -0.80 -10.13 -10.82
C ASN A 194 -1.89 -11.14 -10.41
N LEU A 195 -2.93 -10.67 -9.70
CA LEU A 195 -3.97 -11.56 -9.16
C LEU A 195 -4.68 -12.40 -10.23
N PHE A 196 -4.73 -11.95 -11.49
CA PHE A 196 -5.36 -12.65 -12.61
C PHE A 196 -4.47 -13.71 -13.26
N GLY A 197 -3.16 -13.71 -12.99
CA GLY A 197 -2.20 -14.63 -13.63
C GLY A 197 -2.01 -14.37 -15.13
N ALA A 198 -2.51 -13.25 -15.66
CA ALA A 198 -2.44 -12.89 -17.07
C ALA A 198 -2.38 -11.36 -17.22
N PRO A 199 -1.76 -10.85 -18.31
CA PRO A 199 -1.68 -9.42 -18.56
C PRO A 199 -3.06 -8.85 -18.92
N LEU A 200 -3.52 -7.79 -18.28
CA LEU A 200 -4.72 -7.08 -18.71
C LEU A 200 -4.40 -5.98 -19.72
N TYR A 201 -3.22 -5.37 -19.63
CA TYR A 201 -2.72 -4.38 -20.57
C TYR A 201 -1.94 -5.01 -21.72
N THR A 202 -1.90 -4.30 -22.85
CA THR A 202 -1.13 -4.66 -24.04
C THR A 202 0.19 -3.90 -24.16
N THR A 203 0.46 -3.00 -23.22
CA THR A 203 1.66 -2.15 -23.15
C THR A 203 2.10 -2.03 -21.70
N SER A 204 3.40 -1.79 -21.48
CA SER A 204 3.94 -1.47 -20.15
C SER A 204 3.87 0.02 -19.80
N LYS A 205 3.42 0.86 -20.73
CA LYS A 205 3.22 2.29 -20.46
C LYS A 205 2.03 2.49 -19.54
N LEU A 206 2.19 3.42 -18.61
CA LEU A 206 1.11 3.95 -17.78
C LEU A 206 0.86 5.40 -18.17
N PHE A 207 -0.40 5.78 -18.20
CA PHE A 207 -0.82 7.15 -18.51
C PHE A 207 -1.51 7.76 -17.30
N VAL A 208 -1.40 9.07 -17.14
CA VAL A 208 -2.09 9.85 -16.11
C VAL A 208 -2.58 11.14 -16.74
N SER A 209 -3.52 11.84 -16.12
CA SER A 209 -3.86 13.20 -16.54
C SER A 209 -2.63 14.11 -16.45
N LYS A 210 -2.58 15.12 -17.31
CA LYS A 210 -1.51 16.11 -17.33
C LYS A 210 -1.35 16.82 -15.98
N GLU A 211 -2.46 17.08 -15.31
CA GLU A 211 -2.51 17.71 -14.00
C GLU A 211 -1.98 16.78 -12.91
N ALA A 212 -2.38 15.50 -12.92
CA ALA A 212 -1.85 14.49 -12.00
C ALA A 212 -0.35 14.24 -12.24
N ALA A 213 0.12 14.20 -13.50
CA ALA A 213 1.54 14.11 -13.82
C ALA A 213 2.36 15.26 -13.22
N ALA A 214 1.85 16.50 -13.33
CA ALA A 214 2.49 17.66 -12.73
C ALA A 214 2.52 17.58 -11.19
N ALA A 215 1.46 17.04 -10.58
CA ALA A 215 1.39 16.82 -9.14
C ALA A 215 2.36 15.72 -8.67
N LEU A 216 2.42 14.58 -9.37
CA LEU A 216 3.40 13.50 -9.11
C LEU A 216 4.84 14.02 -9.18
N GLY A 217 5.14 14.91 -10.12
CA GLY A 217 6.46 15.56 -10.20
C GLY A 217 6.78 16.42 -8.97
N LYS A 218 5.79 16.99 -8.29
CA LYS A 218 5.98 17.70 -7.02
C LYS A 218 6.14 16.71 -5.85
N VAL A 219 5.36 15.63 -5.81
CA VAL A 219 5.49 14.57 -4.81
C VAL A 219 6.91 13.98 -4.87
N GLN A 220 7.39 13.64 -6.06
CA GLN A 220 8.74 13.10 -6.28
C GLN A 220 9.83 14.05 -5.75
N LYS A 221 9.69 15.37 -5.94
CA LYS A 221 10.64 16.36 -5.40
C LYS A 221 10.62 16.40 -3.87
N ARG A 222 9.47 16.14 -3.25
CA ARG A 222 9.31 16.16 -1.79
C ARG A 222 9.78 14.86 -1.14
N LEU A 223 9.69 13.73 -1.85
CA LEU A 223 10.23 12.44 -1.39
C LEU A 223 11.76 12.36 -1.51
N ALA A 224 12.37 13.07 -2.46
CA ALA A 224 13.81 12.97 -2.72
C ALA A 224 14.71 13.29 -1.49
N PRO A 225 14.42 14.31 -0.66
CA PRO A 225 15.14 14.55 0.60
C PRO A 225 15.09 13.38 1.60
N TYR A 226 14.05 12.54 1.55
CA TYR A 226 13.94 11.33 2.38
C TYR A 226 14.67 10.12 1.77
N GLY A 227 15.29 10.29 0.60
CA GLY A 227 15.96 9.21 -0.12
C GLY A 227 14.99 8.29 -0.89
N TYR A 228 13.77 8.74 -1.16
CA TYR A 228 12.74 7.92 -1.82
C TYR A 228 12.26 8.52 -3.15
N GLY A 229 11.77 7.65 -4.03
CA GLY A 229 10.99 8.02 -5.20
C GLY A 229 9.72 7.19 -5.35
N LEU A 230 8.84 7.61 -6.27
CA LEU A 230 7.59 6.93 -6.55
C LEU A 230 7.77 5.82 -7.58
N VAL A 231 7.13 4.69 -7.34
CA VAL A 231 6.86 3.67 -8.37
C VAL A 231 5.37 3.58 -8.60
N LEU A 232 4.94 3.61 -9.86
CA LEU A 232 3.54 3.42 -10.26
C LEU A 232 3.34 1.98 -10.71
N TRP A 233 2.34 1.33 -10.12
CA TRP A 233 1.91 -0.03 -10.47
C TRP A 233 0.72 -0.04 -11.41
N ASP A 234 -0.23 0.87 -11.19
CA ASP A 234 -1.33 1.15 -12.08
C ASP A 234 -1.68 2.65 -12.12
N ALA A 235 -2.34 3.10 -13.18
CA ALA A 235 -2.73 4.48 -13.40
C ALA A 235 -3.99 4.54 -14.27
N TYR A 236 -4.01 5.32 -15.37
CA TYR A 236 -5.12 5.28 -16.31
C TYR A 236 -5.37 3.85 -16.82
N ARG A 237 -6.52 3.33 -16.45
CA ARG A 237 -7.05 2.04 -16.89
C ARG A 237 -8.19 2.32 -17.86
N PRO A 238 -8.13 1.91 -19.14
CA PRO A 238 -9.28 2.05 -20.03
C PRO A 238 -10.49 1.32 -19.46
N TRP A 239 -11.70 1.88 -19.63
CA TRP A 239 -12.92 1.27 -19.10
C TRP A 239 -13.09 -0.20 -19.52
N SER A 240 -12.77 -0.54 -20.77
CA SER A 240 -12.79 -1.92 -21.26
C SER A 240 -11.86 -2.86 -20.50
N VAL A 241 -10.76 -2.36 -19.92
CA VAL A 241 -9.87 -3.16 -19.07
C VAL A 241 -10.50 -3.38 -17.68
N SER A 242 -11.18 -2.39 -17.11
CA SER A 242 -11.99 -2.61 -15.89
C SER A 242 -13.11 -3.63 -16.14
N LYS A 243 -13.75 -3.58 -17.32
CA LYS A 243 -14.74 -4.58 -17.75
C LYS A 243 -14.12 -5.97 -17.85
N LEU A 244 -12.95 -6.09 -18.48
CA LEU A 244 -12.21 -7.36 -18.57
C LEU A 244 -11.85 -7.91 -17.18
N ALA A 245 -11.32 -7.07 -16.29
CA ALA A 245 -10.97 -7.45 -14.92
C ALA A 245 -12.21 -7.96 -14.17
N ASN A 246 -13.34 -7.26 -14.26
CA ASN A 246 -14.59 -7.69 -13.65
C ASN A 246 -15.07 -9.03 -14.24
N LEU A 247 -15.05 -9.20 -15.56
CA LEU A 247 -15.43 -10.47 -16.22
C LEU A 247 -14.53 -11.65 -15.80
N ALA A 248 -13.26 -11.38 -15.48
CA ALA A 248 -12.32 -12.39 -15.02
C ALA A 248 -12.55 -12.83 -13.55
N LEU A 249 -13.31 -12.06 -12.75
CA LEU A 249 -13.71 -12.44 -11.39
C LEU A 249 -14.84 -13.47 -11.39
N SER A 250 -14.78 -14.43 -10.47
CA SER A 250 -15.90 -15.31 -10.16
C SER A 250 -17.01 -14.55 -9.42
N ASP A 251 -18.24 -15.06 -9.45
CA ASP A 251 -19.40 -14.37 -8.89
C ASP A 251 -19.25 -14.03 -7.40
N ASP A 252 -18.62 -14.93 -6.62
CA ASP A 252 -18.32 -14.75 -5.19
C ASP A 252 -17.23 -13.70 -4.91
N LYS A 253 -16.57 -13.17 -5.95
CA LYS A 253 -15.45 -12.23 -5.86
C LYS A 253 -15.73 -10.91 -6.58
N LYS A 254 -16.94 -10.68 -7.09
CA LYS A 254 -17.29 -9.46 -7.83
C LYS A 254 -17.07 -8.20 -7.00
N ASP A 255 -17.28 -8.28 -5.68
CA ASP A 255 -17.09 -7.16 -4.76
C ASP A 255 -15.62 -6.78 -4.52
N MET A 256 -14.65 -7.51 -5.10
CA MET A 256 -13.23 -7.12 -5.07
C MET A 256 -12.93 -5.90 -5.94
N LEU A 257 -13.77 -5.62 -6.94
CA LEU A 257 -13.62 -4.49 -7.85
C LEU A 257 -14.94 -3.73 -7.93
N GLU A 258 -14.85 -2.43 -8.24
CA GLU A 258 -16.04 -1.65 -8.55
C GLU A 258 -16.73 -2.20 -9.80
N ASP A 259 -18.05 -2.20 -9.80
CA ASP A 259 -18.83 -2.63 -10.97
C ASP A 259 -18.62 -1.62 -12.11
N PRO A 260 -18.00 -2.05 -13.23
CA PRO A 260 -17.67 -1.16 -14.33
C PRO A 260 -18.91 -0.59 -15.02
N GLU A 261 -20.07 -1.24 -14.96
CA GLU A 261 -21.27 -0.77 -15.67
C GLU A 261 -22.10 0.25 -14.87
N THR A 262 -22.02 0.19 -13.54
CA THR A 262 -22.85 1.05 -12.68
C THR A 262 -22.04 2.17 -12.03
N LYS A 263 -20.86 1.84 -11.48
CA LYS A 263 -20.00 2.81 -10.78
C LYS A 263 -18.82 3.26 -11.63
N GLY A 264 -18.29 2.36 -12.47
CA GLY A 264 -17.00 2.58 -13.12
C GLY A 264 -15.85 2.46 -12.13
N SER A 265 -14.63 2.79 -12.57
CA SER A 265 -13.45 2.91 -11.70
C SER A 265 -12.85 4.30 -11.85
N THR A 266 -12.39 4.89 -10.75
CA THR A 266 -11.68 6.18 -10.77
C THR A 266 -10.43 6.17 -11.65
N HIS A 267 -9.79 5.01 -11.83
CA HIS A 267 -8.70 4.81 -12.81
C HIS A 267 -9.13 5.11 -14.26
N ASN A 268 -10.41 4.94 -14.60
CA ASN A 268 -10.91 5.25 -15.94
C ASN A 268 -10.92 6.76 -16.24
N THR A 269 -10.78 7.62 -15.24
CA THR A 269 -10.74 9.08 -15.44
C THR A 269 -9.33 9.60 -15.78
N GLY A 270 -8.29 8.77 -15.56
CA GLY A 270 -6.89 9.17 -15.67
C GLY A 270 -6.36 9.95 -14.46
N ASN A 271 -7.19 10.19 -13.44
CA ASN A 271 -6.81 10.92 -12.23
C ASN A 271 -6.52 10.01 -11.02
N ALA A 272 -6.62 8.68 -11.15
CA ALA A 272 -6.23 7.75 -10.09
C ALA A 272 -4.91 7.05 -10.40
N VAL A 273 -4.13 6.78 -9.35
CA VAL A 273 -2.85 6.08 -9.42
C VAL A 273 -2.72 5.11 -8.26
N ASP A 274 -2.10 3.96 -8.53
CA ASP A 274 -1.66 3.00 -7.53
C ASP A 274 -0.14 3.08 -7.42
N VAL A 275 0.35 3.47 -6.26
CA VAL A 275 1.77 3.82 -6.07
C VAL A 275 2.39 3.20 -4.83
N GLY A 276 3.70 2.96 -4.94
CA GLY A 276 4.59 2.62 -3.84
C GLY A 276 5.80 3.54 -3.78
N LEU A 277 6.73 3.20 -2.90
CA LEU A 277 8.02 3.88 -2.79
C LEU A 277 9.15 2.98 -3.26
N TYR A 278 10.20 3.57 -3.82
CA TYR A 278 11.48 2.91 -4.07
C TYR A 278 12.62 3.72 -3.44
N SER A 279 13.72 3.04 -3.09
CA SER A 279 14.94 3.67 -2.57
C SER A 279 15.72 4.36 -3.69
N LEU A 280 16.06 5.64 -3.53
CA LEU A 280 16.96 6.33 -4.46
C LEU A 280 18.40 5.78 -4.39
N GLU A 281 18.78 5.18 -3.27
CA GLU A 281 20.11 4.59 -3.08
C GLU A 281 20.25 3.25 -3.81
N SER A 282 19.36 2.29 -3.53
CA SER A 282 19.46 0.95 -4.13
C SER A 282 18.72 0.83 -5.46
N GLY A 283 17.75 1.70 -5.72
CA GLY A 283 16.84 1.59 -6.85
C GLY A 283 15.74 0.55 -6.66
N GLU A 284 15.66 -0.12 -5.51
CA GLU A 284 14.69 -1.18 -5.25
C GLU A 284 13.38 -0.65 -4.68
N GLU A 285 12.26 -1.29 -5.03
CA GLU A 285 10.95 -1.02 -4.41
C GLU A 285 11.00 -1.39 -2.92
N LEU A 286 10.34 -0.57 -2.09
CA LEU A 286 10.32 -0.74 -0.66
C LEU A 286 9.17 -1.66 -0.24
N ASP A 287 9.45 -2.52 0.73
CA ASP A 287 8.42 -3.31 1.41
C ASP A 287 7.54 -2.38 2.26
N MET A 288 6.30 -2.20 1.82
CA MET A 288 5.29 -1.38 2.51
C MET A 288 4.40 -2.24 3.43
N GLY A 289 4.79 -3.49 3.73
CA GLY A 289 4.10 -4.39 4.66
C GLY A 289 2.86 -5.08 4.09
N CYS A 290 2.53 -4.84 2.82
CA CYS A 290 1.47 -5.51 2.06
C CYS A 290 1.83 -5.46 0.57
N GLY A 291 1.61 -6.56 -0.15
CA GLY A 291 1.78 -6.56 -1.61
C GLY A 291 0.70 -5.73 -2.32
N PHE A 292 0.99 -5.27 -3.53
CA PHE A 292 -0.03 -4.69 -4.40
C PHE A 292 -1.12 -5.72 -4.72
N ASP A 293 -2.39 -5.28 -4.74
CA ASP A 293 -3.57 -6.13 -4.97
C ASP A 293 -3.74 -7.30 -3.99
N GLU A 294 -3.13 -7.24 -2.81
CA GLU A 294 -3.32 -8.25 -1.78
C GLU A 294 -4.65 -8.05 -1.05
N PRO A 295 -5.62 -8.99 -1.13
CA PRO A 295 -6.93 -8.82 -0.53
C PRO A 295 -6.94 -9.27 0.94
N SER A 296 -6.29 -8.51 1.82
CA SER A 296 -6.13 -8.85 3.23
C SER A 296 -6.32 -7.65 4.15
N LEU A 297 -6.42 -7.88 5.46
CA LEU A 297 -6.44 -6.81 6.47
C LEU A 297 -5.26 -5.81 6.36
N ARG A 298 -4.18 -6.18 5.66
CA ARG A 298 -2.99 -5.33 5.46
C ARG A 298 -3.12 -4.31 4.34
N GLN A 299 -4.15 -4.46 3.49
CA GLN A 299 -4.45 -3.50 2.41
C GLN A 299 -4.96 -2.17 2.96
N TYR A 300 -5.59 -2.19 4.13
CA TYR A 300 -6.18 -1.00 4.74
C TYR A 300 -5.11 0.06 5.02
N ALA A 301 -5.44 1.32 4.71
CA ALA A 301 -4.56 2.45 4.98
C ALA A 301 -4.27 2.61 6.48
N SER A 302 -5.25 2.30 7.33
CA SER A 302 -5.11 2.35 8.79
C SER A 302 -4.53 1.07 9.41
N TYR A 303 -4.08 0.09 8.61
CA TYR A 303 -3.56 -1.17 9.15
C TYR A 303 -2.49 -0.97 10.21
N ALA A 304 -2.77 -1.47 11.42
CA ALA A 304 -1.96 -1.19 12.59
C ALA A 304 -0.72 -2.09 12.74
N GLY A 305 -0.60 -3.16 11.95
CA GLY A 305 0.46 -4.16 12.08
C GLY A 305 1.79 -3.78 11.44
N GLY A 306 2.60 -4.80 11.15
CA GLY A 306 3.91 -4.65 10.50
C GLY A 306 4.96 -3.99 11.39
N THR A 307 5.99 -3.42 10.76
CA THR A 307 7.08 -2.70 11.43
C THR A 307 6.79 -1.21 11.56
N SER A 308 7.47 -0.54 12.49
CA SER A 308 7.47 0.93 12.57
C SER A 308 7.89 1.57 11.26
N ARG A 309 8.86 0.96 10.54
CA ARG A 309 9.34 1.47 9.27
C ARG A 309 8.29 1.37 8.17
N GLU A 310 7.61 0.23 8.03
CA GLU A 310 6.51 0.06 7.06
C GLU A 310 5.39 1.07 7.29
N ARG A 311 4.95 1.24 8.55
CA ARG A 311 3.92 2.22 8.90
C ARG A 311 4.37 3.65 8.61
N TYR A 312 5.61 4.00 8.96
CA TYR A 312 6.19 5.30 8.63
C TYR A 312 6.21 5.57 7.11
N LEU A 313 6.65 4.60 6.31
CA LEU A 313 6.71 4.75 4.85
C LEU A 313 5.32 4.98 4.25
N ARG A 314 4.30 4.24 4.72
CA ARG A 314 2.91 4.47 4.30
C ARG A 314 2.40 5.86 4.69
N SER A 315 2.68 6.30 5.93
CA SER A 315 2.30 7.64 6.38
C SER A 315 2.99 8.73 5.57
N LEU A 316 4.29 8.60 5.30
CA LEU A 316 5.05 9.52 4.47
C LEU A 316 4.49 9.58 3.04
N LEU A 317 4.28 8.42 2.40
CA LEU A 317 3.69 8.37 1.06
C LEU A 317 2.34 9.09 1.04
N ARG A 318 1.46 8.77 1.99
CA ARG A 318 0.14 9.37 2.07
C ARG A 318 0.20 10.88 2.28
N GLU A 319 0.99 11.36 3.23
CA GLU A 319 1.16 12.78 3.51
C GLU A 319 1.67 13.54 2.28
N GLU A 320 2.72 13.01 1.63
CA GLU A 320 3.32 13.67 0.48
C GLU A 320 2.40 13.70 -0.75
N MET A 321 1.62 12.63 -0.96
CA MET A 321 0.56 12.59 -1.97
C MET A 321 -0.55 13.60 -1.66
N GLU A 322 -1.08 13.61 -0.43
CA GLU A 322 -2.20 14.48 -0.03
C GLU A 322 -1.83 15.97 -0.08
N LEU A 323 -0.60 16.32 0.28
CA LEU A 323 -0.08 17.69 0.14
C LEU A 323 -0.05 18.20 -1.30
N GLN A 324 -0.05 17.30 -2.29
CA GLN A 324 -0.07 17.65 -3.72
C GLN A 324 -1.45 17.46 -4.37
N GLY A 325 -2.51 17.36 -3.58
CA GLY A 325 -3.89 17.34 -4.06
C GLY A 325 -4.42 15.95 -4.43
N PHE A 326 -3.70 14.89 -4.04
CA PHE A 326 -4.25 13.55 -4.06
C PHE A 326 -5.07 13.27 -2.80
N LYS A 327 -5.89 12.22 -2.84
CA LYS A 327 -6.63 11.70 -1.70
C LYS A 327 -6.53 10.19 -1.68
N GLY A 328 -6.01 9.64 -0.58
CA GLY A 328 -6.00 8.19 -0.36
C GLY A 328 -7.36 7.67 0.09
N ILE A 329 -7.60 6.37 -0.11
CA ILE A 329 -8.79 5.67 0.40
C ILE A 329 -8.42 4.72 1.53
N GLU A 330 -9.36 4.46 2.43
CA GLU A 330 -9.11 3.57 3.58
C GLU A 330 -8.91 2.11 3.16
N MET A 331 -9.59 1.67 2.10
CA MET A 331 -9.58 0.29 1.67
C MET A 331 -8.27 -0.15 1.00
N GLU A 332 -7.43 0.78 0.52
CA GLU A 332 -6.22 0.46 -0.24
C GLU A 332 -5.15 1.52 0.02
N TRP A 333 -4.09 1.16 0.74
CA TRP A 333 -3.05 2.11 1.13
C TRP A 333 -2.26 2.69 -0.05
N TRP A 334 -2.25 1.99 -1.19
CA TRP A 334 -1.51 2.37 -2.40
C TRP A 334 -2.32 3.26 -3.35
N HIS A 335 -3.65 3.33 -3.19
CA HIS A 335 -4.56 3.99 -4.13
C HIS A 335 -4.76 5.46 -3.80
N PHE A 336 -4.60 6.33 -4.80
CA PHE A 336 -4.74 7.77 -4.66
C PHE A 336 -5.48 8.41 -5.84
N GLU A 337 -6.44 9.28 -5.50
CA GLU A 337 -7.27 10.04 -6.45
C GLU A 337 -6.84 11.51 -6.50
N PHE A 338 -6.56 12.05 -7.68
CA PHE A 338 -6.20 13.46 -7.87
C PHE A 338 -7.42 14.33 -8.11
N GLY A 339 -7.66 15.30 -7.22
CA GLY A 339 -8.79 16.21 -7.33
C GLY A 339 -10.15 15.51 -7.18
N ASP A 340 -11.16 16.01 -7.89
CA ASP A 340 -12.52 15.46 -7.87
C ASP A 340 -12.75 14.59 -9.11
N CYS A 341 -12.44 13.29 -9.00
CA CYS A 341 -12.57 12.34 -10.09
C CYS A 341 -13.99 12.24 -10.67
N PHE A 342 -15.03 12.56 -9.89
CA PHE A 342 -16.43 12.46 -10.34
C PHE A 342 -16.83 13.53 -11.36
N LYS A 343 -16.00 14.57 -11.56
CA LYS A 343 -16.19 15.56 -12.64
C LYS A 343 -15.68 15.08 -13.99
N PHE A 344 -14.89 14.01 -14.02
CA PHE A 344 -14.23 13.52 -15.21
C PHE A 344 -14.96 12.33 -15.82
N ALA A 345 -14.99 12.30 -17.15
CA ALA A 345 -15.53 11.18 -17.89
C ALA A 345 -14.63 9.94 -17.73
N HIS A 346 -15.27 8.78 -17.64
CA HIS A 346 -14.60 7.49 -17.74
C HIS A 346 -14.21 7.26 -19.21
N LEU A 347 -12.92 7.24 -19.47
CA LEU A 347 -12.36 7.12 -20.81
C LEU A 347 -12.15 5.66 -21.19
N ASN A 348 -12.30 5.37 -22.48
CA ASN A 348 -11.98 4.07 -23.08
C ASN A 348 -11.01 4.22 -24.27
N VAL A 349 -9.97 5.03 -24.06
CA VAL A 349 -8.90 5.25 -25.03
C VAL A 349 -7.87 4.16 -24.85
N SER A 350 -7.37 3.56 -25.93
CA SER A 350 -6.35 2.53 -25.85
C SER A 350 -5.02 3.12 -25.37
N ASN A 351 -4.30 2.37 -24.53
CA ASN A 351 -2.94 2.72 -24.09
C ASN A 351 -1.86 2.43 -25.18
N GLN A 352 -2.26 2.10 -26.41
CA GLN A 352 -1.35 1.75 -27.52
C GLN A 352 -0.49 2.92 -27.99
#